data_AF-A0A1I6ARY6-F1
#
_entry.id   AF-A0A1I6ARY6-F1
#
_cell.length_a   1.000
_cell.length_b   1.000
_cell.length_c   1.000
_cell.angle_alpha   90.00
_cell.angle_beta   90.00
_cell.angle_gamma   90.00
#
_symmetry.space_group_name_H-M   'P 1'
#
loop_
_entity.id
_entity.type
_entity.pdbx_description
1 polymer ?
#
loop_
_entity_poly.entity_id
_entity_poly.type
_entity_poly.pdbx_seq_one_letter_code
_entity_poly.pdbx_strand_id
1 'polypeptide(L)'
;MARTTPALATERVAPPGWSQNPSAWPQRLPIVVVALVGAGIATYLALYQYGVVDTVWEPFFGDGSATVLNSRLSHVLPISDAALGAIGYLADAVSGSIGGRNRWRGMPWIVIVFGIAVGPLGAISVLLVIAQPVLYGSFCTLCLASAVISLSMIPPAVDEVLASLQYLRRVRRRGGSVWQAFWGRTEGRG
;
A
#
# COMPACT_ATOMS: atom_id res chain seq x y z
N MET A 1 -24.43 28.99 40.50
CA MET A 1 -22.99 28.65 40.64
C MET A 1 -22.83 27.19 40.25
N ALA A 2 -22.53 26.88 38.98
CA ALA A 2 -21.18 26.57 38.47
C ALA A 2 -20.55 25.40 39.25
N ARG A 3 -20.19 24.25 38.65
CA ARG A 3 -19.43 24.07 37.41
C ARG A 3 -19.80 22.73 36.75
N THR A 4 -20.14 22.78 35.48
CA THR A 4 -20.14 21.65 34.56
C THR A 4 -18.70 21.22 34.36
N THR A 5 -18.35 20.00 34.77
CA THR A 5 -17.06 19.38 34.47
C THR A 5 -16.87 19.37 32.95
N PRO A 6 -15.79 19.96 32.39
CA PRO A 6 -15.57 19.88 30.96
C PRO A 6 -15.31 18.41 30.63
N ALA A 7 -16.10 17.89 29.69
CA ALA A 7 -15.85 16.64 29.02
C ALA A 7 -14.35 16.54 28.72
N LEU A 8 -13.72 15.45 29.17
CA LEU A 8 -12.40 15.04 28.72
C LEU A 8 -12.39 15.23 27.21
N ALA A 9 -11.61 16.22 26.75
CA ALA A 9 -11.43 16.48 25.34
C ALA A 9 -10.80 15.23 24.75
N THR A 10 -11.63 14.33 24.22
CA THR A 10 -11.18 13.20 23.43
C THR A 10 -10.40 13.82 22.29
N GLU A 11 -9.08 13.75 22.39
CA GLU A 11 -8.14 14.18 21.38
C GLU A 11 -8.69 13.65 20.05
N ARG A 12 -9.06 14.53 19.11
CA ARG A 12 -9.70 14.09 17.86
C ARG A 12 -8.66 13.31 17.06
N VAL A 13 -8.62 11.99 17.30
CA VAL A 13 -7.76 11.01 16.64
C VAL A 13 -8.14 10.89 15.16
N ALA A 14 -9.41 11.12 14.81
CA ALA A 14 -9.88 11.15 13.42
C ALA A 14 -9.70 12.54 12.75
N PRO A 15 -9.35 12.61 11.45
CA PRO A 15 -9.33 13.86 10.71
C PRO A 15 -10.73 14.51 10.65
N PRO A 16 -10.86 15.84 10.63
CA PRO A 16 -12.17 16.50 10.51
C PRO A 16 -12.87 16.11 9.21
N GLY A 17 -14.12 15.65 9.31
CA GLY A 17 -14.92 15.18 8.16
C GLY A 17 -14.91 13.67 7.94
N TRP A 18 -14.18 12.90 8.77
CA TRP A 18 -14.13 11.45 8.70
C TRP A 18 -14.88 10.82 9.88
N SER A 19 -15.67 9.77 9.60
CA SER A 19 -16.39 9.00 10.63
C SER A 19 -15.46 8.06 11.41
N GLN A 20 -14.34 7.63 10.81
CA GLN A 20 -13.33 6.77 11.42
C GLN A 20 -11.91 7.32 11.14
N ASN A 21 -10.93 6.97 11.98
CA ASN A 21 -9.54 7.37 11.74
C ASN A 21 -8.86 6.38 10.77
N PRO A 22 -8.49 6.79 9.54
CA PRO A 22 -7.86 5.91 8.55
C PRO A 22 -6.55 5.26 9.02
N SER A 23 -5.86 5.87 9.99
CA SER A 23 -4.62 5.31 10.57
C SER A 23 -4.86 4.40 11.79
N ALA A 24 -6.09 3.97 12.05
CA ALA A 24 -6.42 3.09 13.17
C ALA A 24 -5.97 1.64 12.90
N TRP A 25 -5.46 0.98 13.94
CA TRP A 25 -5.01 -0.42 13.88
C TRP A 25 -6.03 -1.42 13.29
N PRO A 26 -7.35 -1.33 13.59
CA PRO A 26 -8.32 -2.25 12.99
C PRO A 26 -8.45 -2.14 11.47
N GLN A 27 -8.10 -0.99 10.89
CA GLN A 27 -8.09 -0.78 9.44
C GLN A 27 -6.73 -1.15 8.83
N ARG A 28 -5.65 -1.00 9.60
CA ARG A 28 -4.27 -1.30 9.14
C ARG A 28 -3.91 -2.78 9.24
N LEU A 29 -4.38 -3.49 10.27
CA LEU A 29 -4.04 -4.89 10.47
C LEU A 29 -4.47 -5.77 9.27
N PRO A 30 -5.69 -5.62 8.71
CA PRO A 30 -6.07 -6.35 7.50
C PRO A 30 -5.13 -6.06 6.32
N ILE A 31 -4.70 -4.81 6.14
CA ILE A 31 -3.79 -4.40 5.07
C ILE A 31 -2.43 -5.08 5.24
N VAL A 32 -1.87 -5.08 6.46
CA VAL A 32 -0.59 -5.74 6.75
C VAL A 32 -0.68 -7.24 6.51
N VAL A 33 -1.77 -7.89 6.94
CA VAL A 33 -1.99 -9.32 6.72
C VAL A 33 -2.07 -9.64 5.22
N VAL A 34 -2.88 -8.89 4.48
CA VAL A 34 -3.05 -9.07 3.04
C VAL A 34 -1.73 -8.80 2.30
N ALA A 35 -0.97 -7.78 2.70
CA ALA A 35 0.37 -7.51 2.16
C ALA A 35 1.34 -8.67 2.42
N LEU A 36 1.35 -9.27 3.63
CA LEU A 36 2.20 -10.43 3.92
C LEU A 36 1.81 -11.66 3.08
N VAL A 37 0.50 -11.87 2.85
CA VAL A 37 0.03 -12.92 1.94
C VAL A 37 0.50 -12.65 0.51
N GLY A 38 0.37 -11.40 0.04
CA GLY A 38 0.88 -10.97 -1.27
C GLY A 38 2.39 -11.19 -1.39
N ALA A 39 3.16 -10.85 -0.36
CA ALA A 39 4.60 -11.08 -0.30
C ALA A 39 4.94 -12.58 -0.38
N GLY A 40 4.19 -13.44 0.30
CA GLY A 40 4.34 -14.89 0.23
C GLY A 40 4.10 -15.43 -1.19
N ILE A 41 3.00 -15.03 -1.82
CA ILE A 41 2.68 -15.41 -3.21
C ILE A 41 3.78 -14.94 -4.17
N ALA A 42 4.15 -13.66 -4.09
CA ALA A 42 5.16 -13.08 -4.97
C ALA A 42 6.54 -13.71 -4.76
N THR A 43 6.90 -14.04 -3.52
CA THR A 43 8.15 -14.76 -3.22
C THR A 43 8.13 -16.16 -3.81
N TYR A 44 7.03 -16.90 -3.67
CA TYR A 44 6.90 -18.23 -4.29
C TYR A 44 7.06 -18.18 -5.82
N LEU A 45 6.42 -17.20 -6.46
CA LEU A 45 6.55 -16.98 -7.91
C LEU A 45 7.98 -16.56 -8.31
N ALA A 46 8.65 -15.74 -7.50
CA ALA A 46 10.04 -15.37 -7.73
C ALA A 46 10.98 -16.58 -7.62
N LEU A 47 10.76 -17.46 -6.64
CA LEU A 47 11.53 -18.70 -6.48
C LEU A 47 11.37 -19.62 -7.71
N TYR A 48 10.18 -19.67 -8.29
CA TYR A 48 9.96 -20.37 -9.57
C TYR A 48 10.77 -19.74 -10.71
N GLN A 49 10.71 -18.41 -10.86
CA GLN A 49 11.45 -17.70 -11.92
C GLN A 49 12.97 -17.77 -11.78
N TYR A 50 13.49 -17.89 -10.56
CA TYR A 50 14.91 -18.10 -10.29
C TYR A 50 15.33 -19.57 -10.39
N GLY A 51 14.41 -20.50 -10.69
CA GLY A 51 14.70 -21.92 -10.82
C GLY A 51 14.99 -22.62 -9.49
N VAL A 52 14.56 -22.05 -8.36
CA VAL A 52 14.63 -22.72 -7.05
C VAL A 52 13.48 -23.73 -6.90
N VAL A 53 12.36 -23.46 -7.58
CA VAL A 53 11.18 -24.35 -7.64
C VAL A 53 10.90 -24.67 -9.11
N ASP A 54 10.83 -25.95 -9.45
CA ASP A 54 10.70 -26.39 -10.85
C ASP A 54 9.26 -26.33 -11.39
N THR A 55 8.27 -26.32 -10.50
CA THR A 55 6.84 -26.35 -10.85
C THR A 55 6.07 -25.23 -10.18
N VAL A 56 5.22 -24.55 -10.93
CA VAL A 56 4.30 -23.54 -10.40
C VAL A 56 2.92 -24.17 -10.14
N TRP A 57 2.34 -23.88 -8.98
CA TRP A 57 0.99 -24.30 -8.66
C TRP A 57 -0.03 -23.55 -9.51
N GLU A 58 -0.80 -24.29 -10.31
CA GLU A 58 -1.81 -23.71 -11.20
C GLU A 58 -3.08 -24.58 -11.31
N PRO A 59 -4.16 -24.25 -10.58
CA PRO A 59 -5.35 -25.10 -10.51
C PRO A 59 -6.39 -24.83 -11.62
N PHE A 60 -6.41 -23.64 -12.23
CA PHE A 60 -7.49 -23.22 -13.13
C PHE A 60 -7.09 -23.17 -14.61
N PHE A 61 -5.83 -22.86 -14.91
CA PHE A 61 -5.39 -22.51 -16.27
C PHE A 61 -4.34 -23.46 -16.85
N GLY A 62 -4.23 -24.70 -16.34
CA GLY A 62 -3.25 -25.69 -16.82
C GLY A 62 -1.82 -25.16 -16.74
N ASP A 63 -1.08 -25.16 -17.86
CA ASP A 63 0.29 -24.62 -17.95
C ASP A 63 0.34 -23.08 -18.10
N GLY A 64 -0.79 -22.39 -17.88
CA GLY A 64 -0.93 -20.95 -18.08
C GLY A 64 0.02 -20.12 -17.20
N SER A 65 0.16 -20.47 -15.92
CA SER A 65 1.13 -19.80 -15.04
C SER A 65 2.55 -19.96 -15.56
N ALA A 66 2.99 -21.17 -15.90
CA ALA A 66 4.34 -21.39 -16.41
C ALA A 66 4.60 -20.59 -17.70
N THR A 67 3.62 -20.51 -18.59
CA THR A 67 3.68 -19.72 -19.84
C THR A 67 3.85 -18.22 -19.55
N VAL A 68 3.08 -17.69 -18.59
CA VAL A 68 3.13 -16.28 -18.21
C VAL A 68 4.44 -15.93 -17.50
N LEU A 69 4.88 -16.76 -16.54
CA LEU A 69 6.07 -16.51 -15.71
C LEU A 69 7.39 -16.61 -16.48
N ASN A 70 7.42 -17.39 -17.57
CA ASN A 70 8.56 -17.48 -18.49
C ASN A 70 8.44 -16.53 -19.70
N SER A 71 7.46 -15.63 -19.67
CA SER A 71 7.24 -14.70 -20.78
C SER A 71 8.30 -13.60 -20.84
N ARG A 72 8.49 -13.00 -22.02
CA ARG A 72 9.38 -11.85 -22.17
C ARG A 72 9.00 -10.66 -21.28
N LEU A 73 7.71 -10.53 -20.93
CA LEU A 73 7.21 -9.48 -20.06
C LEU A 73 7.73 -9.64 -18.61
N SER A 74 7.85 -10.89 -18.13
CA SER A 74 8.46 -11.21 -16.83
C SER A 74 9.97 -10.94 -16.76
N HIS A 75 10.65 -10.92 -17.91
CA HIS A 75 12.11 -10.76 -18.01
C HIS A 75 12.55 -9.39 -18.56
N VAL A 76 11.64 -8.40 -18.63
CA VAL A 76 11.99 -7.05 -19.13
C VAL A 76 13.00 -6.35 -18.22
N LEU A 77 12.95 -6.63 -16.93
CA LEU A 77 13.85 -6.06 -15.92
C LEU A 77 14.90 -7.09 -15.49
N PRO A 78 16.10 -6.65 -15.06
CA PRO A 78 17.15 -7.55 -14.57
C PRO A 78 16.75 -8.33 -13.31
N ILE A 79 15.70 -7.88 -12.63
CA ILE A 79 15.04 -8.53 -11.51
C ILE A 79 13.68 -9.03 -12.00
N SER A 80 13.28 -10.24 -11.59
CA SER A 80 12.00 -10.79 -12.02
C SER A 80 10.82 -9.94 -11.51
N ASP A 81 9.74 -9.89 -12.29
CA ASP A 81 8.54 -9.13 -11.93
C ASP A 81 7.92 -9.61 -10.60
N ALA A 82 7.96 -10.92 -10.33
CA ALA A 82 7.52 -11.47 -9.06
C ALA A 82 8.41 -11.03 -7.88
N ALA A 83 9.72 -10.94 -8.07
CA ALA A 83 10.64 -10.45 -7.03
C ALA A 83 10.41 -8.96 -6.72
N LEU A 84 10.15 -8.14 -7.75
CA LEU A 84 9.73 -6.74 -7.55
C LEU A 84 8.41 -6.65 -6.78
N GLY A 85 7.44 -7.50 -7.10
CA GLY A 85 6.19 -7.63 -6.36
C GLY A 85 6.41 -8.00 -4.89
N ALA A 86 7.30 -8.95 -4.61
CA ALA A 86 7.63 -9.37 -3.25
C ALA A 86 8.23 -8.21 -2.42
N ILE A 87 9.16 -7.45 -3.01
CA ILE A 87 9.73 -6.26 -2.38
C ILE A 87 8.65 -5.20 -2.12
N GLY A 88 7.75 -4.97 -3.08
CA GLY A 88 6.63 -4.05 -2.92
C GLY A 88 5.74 -4.43 -1.74
N TYR A 89 5.25 -5.67 -1.69
CA TYR A 89 4.41 -6.12 -0.60
C TYR A 89 5.10 -6.13 0.77
N LEU A 90 6.40 -6.43 0.82
CA LEU A 90 7.18 -6.32 2.06
C LEU A 90 7.31 -4.86 2.50
N ALA A 91 7.59 -3.95 1.57
CA ALA A 91 7.59 -2.52 1.86
C ALA A 91 6.22 -2.07 2.38
N ASP A 92 5.13 -2.62 1.85
CA ASP A 92 3.77 -2.32 2.28
C ASP A 92 3.45 -2.86 3.67
N ALA A 93 3.86 -4.08 3.98
CA ALA A 93 3.70 -4.65 5.32
C ALA A 93 4.54 -3.88 6.37
N VAL A 94 5.76 -3.49 6.01
CA VAL A 94 6.66 -2.70 6.87
C VAL A 94 6.10 -1.30 7.07
N SER A 95 5.70 -0.61 6.00
CA SER A 95 5.09 0.71 6.15
C SER A 95 3.78 0.61 6.93
N GLY A 96 2.97 -0.42 6.67
CA GLY A 96 1.70 -0.70 7.32
C GLY A 96 1.85 -1.01 8.80
N SER A 97 3.02 -1.47 9.26
CA SER A 97 3.33 -1.71 10.68
C SER A 97 4.00 -0.52 11.37
N ILE A 98 4.66 0.38 10.64
CA ILE A 98 5.35 1.55 11.21
C ILE A 98 4.40 2.73 11.50
N GLY A 99 4.47 3.27 12.71
CA GLY A 99 3.79 4.52 13.13
C GLY A 99 2.43 4.33 13.82
N GLY A 100 2.01 5.33 14.61
CA GLY A 100 0.79 5.27 15.43
C GLY A 100 -0.46 5.90 14.79
N ARG A 101 -1.53 6.06 15.59
CA ARG A 101 -2.83 6.62 15.13
C ARG A 101 -2.76 8.07 14.61
N ASN A 102 -1.69 8.79 14.92
CA ASN A 102 -1.45 10.18 14.51
C ASN A 102 -0.51 10.30 13.30
N ARG A 103 -0.22 9.21 12.56
CA ARG A 103 0.79 9.19 11.48
C ARG A 103 0.52 10.19 10.35
N TRP A 104 -0.74 10.35 9.95
CA TRP A 104 -1.20 11.35 8.97
C TRP A 104 -0.83 12.80 9.34
N ARG A 105 -0.53 13.06 10.61
CA ARG A 105 -0.18 14.37 11.16
C ARG A 105 1.28 14.49 11.59
N GLY A 106 1.82 13.43 12.20
CA GLY A 106 3.18 13.40 12.70
C GLY A 106 4.23 13.07 11.63
N MET A 107 3.85 12.32 10.59
CA MET A 107 4.75 11.88 9.52
C MET A 107 4.05 11.90 8.14
N PRO A 108 3.47 13.03 7.70
CA PRO A 108 2.74 13.10 6.44
C PRO A 108 3.63 12.81 5.22
N TRP A 109 4.95 13.05 5.31
CA TRP A 109 5.89 12.68 4.24
C TRP A 109 5.92 11.16 3.97
N ILE A 110 5.92 10.31 5.02
CA ILE A 110 5.93 8.84 4.85
C ILE A 110 4.67 8.41 4.13
N VAL A 111 3.53 8.91 4.58
CA VAL A 111 2.22 8.56 4.01
C VAL A 111 2.14 8.95 2.53
N ILE A 112 2.62 10.15 2.17
CA ILE A 112 2.57 10.63 0.79
C ILE A 112 3.55 9.86 -0.10
N VAL A 113 4.81 9.70 0.32
CA VAL A 113 5.82 8.96 -0.46
C VAL A 113 5.38 7.52 -0.66
N PHE A 114 4.89 6.88 0.40
CA PHE A 114 4.43 5.50 0.33
C PHE A 114 3.17 5.35 -0.53
N GLY A 115 2.20 6.26 -0.43
CA GLY A 115 1.04 6.28 -1.33
C GLY A 115 1.43 6.49 -2.81
N ILE A 116 2.44 7.32 -3.08
CA ILE A 116 3.02 7.50 -4.42
C ILE A 116 3.80 6.28 -4.88
N ALA A 117 4.35 5.45 -3.99
CA ALA A 117 5.00 4.20 -4.38
C ALA A 117 3.96 3.11 -4.68
N VAL A 118 2.96 2.94 -3.81
CA VAL A 118 1.93 1.90 -3.93
C VAL A 118 1.03 2.12 -5.16
N GLY A 119 0.63 3.36 -5.43
CA GLY A 119 -0.28 3.66 -6.53
C GLY A 119 0.22 3.18 -7.90
N PRO A 120 1.41 3.62 -8.36
CA PRO A 120 2.02 3.17 -9.61
C PRO A 120 2.33 1.68 -9.64
N LEU A 121 2.84 1.10 -8.54
CA LEU A 121 3.11 -0.34 -8.46
C LEU A 121 1.82 -1.17 -8.62
N GLY A 122 0.74 -0.76 -7.96
CA GLY A 122 -0.58 -1.37 -8.13
C GLY A 122 -1.12 -1.21 -9.55
N ALA A 123 -0.95 -0.04 -10.17
CA ALA A 123 -1.36 0.18 -11.56
C ALA A 123 -0.59 -0.71 -12.55
N ILE A 124 0.72 -0.89 -12.35
CA ILE A 124 1.54 -1.80 -13.15
C ILE A 124 1.05 -3.24 -12.96
N SER A 125 0.75 -3.67 -11.73
CA SER A 125 0.21 -5.01 -11.46
C SER A 125 -1.09 -5.28 -12.24
N VAL A 126 -2.01 -4.31 -12.26
CA VAL A 126 -3.25 -4.40 -13.05
C VAL A 126 -2.96 -4.46 -14.54
N LEU A 127 -2.04 -3.62 -15.04
CA LEU A 127 -1.66 -3.63 -16.45
C LEU A 127 -1.07 -4.99 -16.87
N LEU A 128 -0.20 -5.57 -16.06
CA LEU A 128 0.39 -6.89 -16.31
C LEU A 128 -0.69 -7.98 -16.37
N VAL A 129 -1.65 -7.96 -15.45
CA VAL A 129 -2.79 -8.90 -15.47
C VAL A 129 -3.65 -8.75 -16.73
N ILE A 130 -3.91 -7.52 -17.19
CA ILE A 130 -4.66 -7.28 -18.43
C ILE A 130 -3.85 -7.73 -19.66
N ALA A 131 -2.53 -7.58 -19.62
CA ALA A 131 -1.64 -7.95 -20.72
C ALA A 131 -1.52 -9.47 -20.90
N GLN A 132 -1.63 -10.27 -19.83
CA GLN A 132 -1.53 -11.73 -19.86
C GLN A 132 -2.42 -12.40 -20.93
N PRO A 133 -3.76 -12.22 -20.93
CA PRO A 133 -4.63 -12.83 -21.94
C PRO A 133 -4.43 -12.24 -23.34
N VAL A 134 -4.11 -10.96 -23.46
CA VAL A 134 -3.99 -10.27 -24.75
C VAL A 134 -2.71 -10.69 -25.48
N LEU A 135 -1.60 -10.86 -24.75
CA LEU A 135 -0.30 -11.16 -25.34
C LEU A 135 0.01 -12.66 -25.38
N TYR A 136 -0.47 -13.44 -24.40
CA TYR A 136 -0.06 -14.84 -24.22
C TYR A 136 -1.23 -15.82 -24.21
N GLY A 137 -2.48 -15.35 -24.32
CA GLY A 137 -3.67 -16.20 -24.35
C GLY A 137 -3.86 -17.08 -23.11
N SER A 138 -3.18 -16.74 -22.00
CA SER A 138 -3.09 -17.54 -20.79
C SER A 138 -3.26 -16.66 -19.56
N PHE A 139 -3.68 -17.26 -18.45
CA PHE A 139 -3.78 -16.59 -17.16
C PHE A 139 -2.88 -17.29 -16.15
N CYS A 140 -2.48 -16.52 -15.14
CA CYS A 140 -1.74 -16.98 -13.98
C CYS A 140 -2.60 -16.77 -12.73
N THR A 141 -3.07 -17.86 -12.11
CA THR A 141 -3.97 -17.82 -10.94
C THR A 141 -3.39 -16.99 -9.81
N LEU A 142 -2.12 -17.23 -9.48
CA LEU A 142 -1.42 -16.53 -8.41
C LEU A 142 -1.14 -15.05 -8.73
N CYS A 143 -0.95 -14.72 -10.01
CA CYS A 143 -0.79 -13.34 -10.46
C CYS A 143 -2.12 -12.57 -10.34
N LEU A 144 -3.24 -13.21 -10.68
CA LEU A 144 -4.58 -12.65 -10.47
C LEU A 144 -4.87 -12.43 -8.98
N ALA A 145 -4.55 -13.42 -8.14
CA ALA A 145 -4.68 -13.28 -6.69
C ALA A 145 -3.84 -12.11 -6.15
N SER A 146 -2.60 -11.97 -6.61
CA SER A 146 -1.74 -10.82 -6.30
C SER A 146 -2.37 -9.50 -6.74
N ALA A 147 -2.90 -9.39 -7.97
CA ALA A 147 -3.54 -8.15 -8.41
C ALA A 147 -4.77 -7.77 -7.56
N VAL A 148 -5.57 -8.75 -7.12
CA VAL A 148 -6.69 -8.52 -6.20
C VAL A 148 -6.20 -7.99 -4.85
N ILE A 149 -5.13 -8.58 -4.31
CA ILE A 149 -4.47 -8.11 -3.07
C ILE A 149 -4.04 -6.65 -3.25
N SER A 150 -3.26 -6.34 -4.29
CA SER A 150 -2.83 -4.97 -4.60
C SER A 150 -4.00 -4.00 -4.69
N LEU A 151 -5.06 -4.36 -5.44
CA LEU A 151 -6.22 -3.49 -5.62
C LEU A 151 -6.96 -3.24 -4.30
N SER A 152 -7.04 -4.24 -3.42
CA SER A 152 -7.69 -4.10 -2.11
C SER A 152 -6.95 -3.12 -1.18
N MET A 153 -5.66 -2.90 -1.41
CA MET A 153 -4.81 -2.02 -0.59
C MET A 153 -4.85 -0.55 -1.05
N ILE A 154 -5.31 -0.27 -2.27
CA ILE A 154 -5.36 1.09 -2.83
C ILE A 154 -6.31 2.01 -2.05
N PRO A 155 -7.57 1.65 -1.75
CA PRO A 155 -8.51 2.57 -1.11
C PRO A 155 -8.03 3.10 0.25
N PRO A 156 -7.55 2.26 1.19
CA PRO A 156 -7.01 2.77 2.46
C PRO A 156 -5.77 3.66 2.30
N ALA A 157 -4.90 3.35 1.35
CA ALA A 157 -3.72 4.18 1.07
C ALA A 157 -4.12 5.57 0.56
N VAL A 158 -5.11 5.65 -0.32
CA VAL A 158 -5.67 6.91 -0.82
C VAL A 158 -6.28 7.72 0.32
N ASP A 159 -7.02 7.07 1.24
CA ASP A 159 -7.63 7.73 2.39
C ASP A 159 -6.59 8.39 3.31
N GLU A 160 -5.48 7.70 3.63
CA GLU A 160 -4.40 8.28 4.43
C GLU A 160 -3.71 9.47 3.71
N VAL A 161 -3.49 9.36 2.40
CA VAL A 161 -2.90 10.44 1.59
C VAL A 161 -3.82 11.66 1.57
N LEU A 162 -5.12 11.47 1.35
CA LEU A 162 -6.11 12.55 1.36
C LEU A 162 -6.20 13.22 2.74
N ALA A 163 -6.18 12.45 3.82
CA ALA A 163 -6.16 12.99 5.18
C ALA A 163 -4.91 13.85 5.44
N SER A 164 -3.75 13.41 4.97
CA SER A 164 -2.47 14.13 5.07
C SER A 164 -2.48 15.42 4.24
N LEU A 165 -3.00 15.37 3.01
CA LEU A 165 -3.18 16.56 2.15
C LEU A 165 -4.17 17.57 2.76
N GLN A 166 -5.28 17.09 3.35
CA GLN A 166 -6.23 17.93 4.09
C GLN A 166 -5.60 18.59 5.32
N TYR A 167 -4.65 17.93 5.99
CA TYR A 167 -3.86 18.52 7.07
C TYR A 167 -2.95 19.65 6.55
N LEU A 168 -2.16 19.39 5.51
CA LEU A 168 -1.26 20.39 4.92
C LEU A 168 -2.02 21.60 4.37
N ARG A 169 -3.17 21.38 3.72
CA ARG A 169 -4.04 22.47 3.24
C ARG A 169 -4.55 23.35 4.39
N ARG A 170 -4.83 22.76 5.56
CA ARG A 170 -5.23 23.52 6.76
C ARG A 170 -4.08 24.31 7.36
N VAL A 171 -2.86 23.76 7.38
CA VAL A 171 -1.66 24.50 7.81
C VAL A 171 -1.43 25.72 6.92
N ARG A 172 -1.50 25.54 5.59
CA ARG A 172 -1.36 26.63 4.62
C ARG A 172 -2.42 27.72 4.83
N ARG A 173 -3.68 27.35 5.04
CA ARG A 173 -4.78 28.31 5.28
C ARG A 173 -4.64 29.09 6.58
N ARG A 174 -3.91 28.55 7.57
CA ARG A 174 -3.64 29.22 8.86
C ARG A 174 -2.35 30.07 8.81
N GLY A 175 -1.71 30.20 7.65
CA GLY A 175 -0.47 30.96 7.49
C GLY A 175 0.78 30.25 8.01
N GLY A 176 0.71 28.95 8.34
CA GLY A 176 1.86 28.19 8.83
C GLY A 176 2.75 27.63 7.70
N SER A 177 3.99 27.29 8.03
CA SER A 177 4.94 26.68 7.09
C SER A 177 4.53 25.25 6.71
N VAL A 178 4.09 25.05 5.46
CA VAL A 178 3.72 23.73 4.92
C VAL A 178 4.93 22.80 4.88
N TRP A 179 6.13 23.33 4.64
CA TRP A 179 7.36 22.55 4.58
C TRP A 179 7.70 21.91 5.94
N GLN A 180 7.57 22.68 7.01
CA GLN A 180 7.80 22.17 8.36
C GLN A 180 6.74 21.15 8.77
N ALA A 181 5.47 21.43 8.48
CA ALA A 181 4.38 20.48 8.72
C ALA A 181 4.51 19.18 7.89
N PHE A 182 5.02 19.26 6.66
CA PHE A 182 5.31 18.10 5.82
C PHE A 182 6.37 17.19 6.44
N TRP A 183 7.43 17.78 7.02
CA TRP A 183 8.48 17.04 7.72
C TRP A 183 8.11 16.65 9.16
N GLY A 184 6.88 16.91 9.61
CA GLY A 184 6.45 16.63 10.99
C GLY A 184 7.10 17.55 12.03
N ARG A 185 7.87 18.56 11.60
CA ARG A 185 8.44 19.59 12.45
C ARG A 185 7.34 20.61 12.75
N THR A 186 6.60 20.40 13.83
CA THR A 186 5.83 21.51 14.38
C THR A 186 6.85 22.42 15.06
N GLU A 187 7.06 23.62 14.53
CA GLU A 187 7.74 24.68 15.28
C GLU A 187 7.06 24.77 16.65
N GLY A 188 7.85 24.47 17.68
CA GLY A 188 7.49 24.79 19.04
C GLY A 188 7.13 26.26 19.06
N ARG A 189 5.90 26.56 19.50
CA ARG A 189 5.55 27.88 19.99
C ARG A 189 6.48 28.17 21.19
N GLY A 190 7.54 28.92 20.94
CA GLY A 190 7.99 29.96 21.85
C GLY A 190 7.11 31.18 21.63
#